data_AF-K1S4Y7-F1
#
_entry.id   AF-K1S4Y7-F1
#
_cell.length_a   1.000
_cell.length_b   1.000
_cell.length_c   1.000
_cell.angle_alpha   90.00
_cell.angle_beta   90.00
_cell.angle_gamma   90.00
#
_symmetry.space_group_name_H-M   'P 1'
#
loop_
_entity.id
_entity.type
_entity.pdbx_description
1 polymer ?
#
loop_
_entity_poly.entity_id
_entity_poly.type
_entity_poly.pdbx_seq_one_letter_code
_entity_poly.pdbx_strand_id
1 'polypeptide(L)'
;MKLNNKGLENKNAWEAAGYALPQYDREAVAARTKQNPFWIHFGAGNIFRAFQANVVQDLLNKGDLDRGLVVAEGYDYEIVEKMNHPHDDYSILVTLKANGTVEKTVVGSVM
;
A
#
# COMPACT_ATOMS: atom_id res chain seq x y z
N MET A 1 14.24 -8.34 -6.58
CA MET A 1 13.25 -7.34 -6.08
C MET A 1 12.78 -7.80 -4.71
N LYS A 2 12.79 -6.93 -3.70
CA LYS A 2 12.26 -7.22 -2.35
C LYS A 2 11.25 -6.12 -2.02
N LEU A 3 10.03 -6.47 -1.63
CA LEU A 3 8.99 -5.49 -1.35
C LEU A 3 9.24 -4.83 0.01
N ASN A 4 9.96 -3.72 0.00
CA ASN A 4 10.23 -2.85 1.14
C ASN A 4 10.85 -1.53 0.63
N ASN A 5 11.05 -0.56 1.50
CA ASN A 5 11.60 0.76 1.16
C ASN A 5 12.92 0.63 0.39
N LYS A 6 13.88 -0.15 0.91
CA LYS A 6 15.18 -0.38 0.27
C LYS A 6 15.06 -1.00 -1.12
N GLY A 7 14.16 -1.97 -1.29
CA GLY A 7 13.97 -2.63 -2.58
C GLY A 7 13.27 -1.74 -3.61
N LEU A 8 12.48 -0.77 -3.17
CA LEU A 8 11.81 0.23 -4.03
C LEU A 8 12.71 1.41 -4.42
N GLU A 9 13.90 1.55 -3.83
CA GLU A 9 14.92 2.52 -4.30
C GLU A 9 15.28 2.29 -5.77
N ASN A 10 15.30 1.03 -6.22
CA ASN A 10 15.49 0.68 -7.63
C ASN A 10 14.16 0.66 -8.40
N LYS A 11 13.53 1.83 -8.56
CA LYS A 11 12.23 1.99 -9.24
C LYS A 11 12.20 1.37 -10.64
N ASN A 12 13.26 1.60 -11.41
CA ASN A 12 13.37 1.10 -12.80
C ASN A 12 13.18 -0.42 -12.90
N ALA A 13 13.70 -1.21 -11.94
CA ALA A 13 13.53 -2.65 -11.96
C ALA A 13 12.07 -3.10 -11.75
N TRP A 14 11.31 -2.36 -10.94
CA TRP A 14 9.90 -2.64 -10.69
C TRP A 14 9.02 -2.21 -11.87
N GLU A 15 9.27 -1.01 -12.41
CA GLU A 15 8.55 -0.49 -13.56
C GLU A 15 8.79 -1.38 -14.80
N ALA A 16 10.04 -1.81 -15.02
CA ALA A 16 10.36 -2.77 -16.09
C ALA A 16 9.69 -4.15 -15.90
N ALA A 17 9.38 -4.53 -14.65
CA ALA A 17 8.60 -5.72 -14.33
C ALA A 17 7.06 -5.51 -14.40
N GLY A 18 6.63 -4.31 -14.79
CA GLY A 18 5.23 -3.94 -15.02
C GLY A 18 4.47 -3.55 -13.75
N TYR A 19 5.15 -3.11 -12.68
CA TYR A 19 4.50 -2.62 -11.47
C TYR A 19 4.29 -1.11 -11.53
N ALA A 20 3.06 -0.68 -11.25
CA ALA A 20 2.77 0.70 -10.87
C ALA A 20 3.27 0.94 -9.44
N LEU A 21 3.98 2.05 -9.23
CA LEU A 21 4.55 2.43 -7.94
C LEU A 21 3.82 3.64 -7.34
N PRO A 22 3.90 3.86 -6.00
CA PRO A 22 3.43 5.09 -5.39
C PRO A 22 4.06 6.34 -6.02
N GLN A 23 3.22 7.33 -6.32
CA GLN A 23 3.60 8.58 -6.99
C GLN A 23 3.69 9.76 -6.01
N TYR A 24 3.67 9.49 -4.71
CA TYR A 24 3.78 10.46 -3.64
C TYR A 24 4.99 10.17 -2.74
N ASP A 25 5.38 11.17 -1.95
CA ASP A 25 6.38 11.01 -0.89
C ASP A 25 5.74 10.24 0.29
N ARG A 26 6.07 8.95 0.37
CA ARG A 26 5.51 8.06 1.39
C ARG A 26 5.92 8.46 2.80
N GLU A 27 7.17 8.88 3.01
CA GLU A 27 7.65 9.28 4.34
C GLU A 27 6.89 10.51 4.83
N ALA A 28 6.67 11.49 3.96
CA ALA A 28 5.89 12.68 4.29
C ALA A 28 4.42 12.35 4.59
N VAL A 29 3.80 11.44 3.81
CA VAL A 29 2.42 10.97 4.07
C VAL A 29 2.36 10.20 5.39
N ALA A 30 3.32 9.32 5.69
CA ALA A 30 3.38 8.57 6.94
C ALA A 30 3.51 9.51 8.15
N ALA A 31 4.39 10.51 8.08
CA ALA A 31 4.56 11.51 9.12
C ALA A 31 3.26 12.29 9.40
N ARG A 32 2.58 12.77 8.35
CA ARG A 32 1.29 13.46 8.50
C ARG A 32 0.20 12.54 9.05
N THR A 33 0.19 11.27 8.64
CA THR A 33 -0.79 10.27 9.12
C THR A 33 -0.60 10.00 10.59
N LYS A 34 0.65 9.86 11.05
CA LYS A 34 0.98 9.68 12.46
C LYS A 34 0.66 10.92 13.30
N GLN A 35 0.89 12.12 12.77
CA GLN A 35 0.62 13.36 13.50
C GLN A 35 -0.88 13.65 13.65
N ASN A 36 -1.66 13.37 12.61
CA ASN A 36 -3.10 13.65 12.60
C ASN A 36 -3.87 12.57 11.81
N PRO A 37 -4.04 11.36 12.36
CA PRO A 37 -4.72 10.28 11.67
C PRO A 37 -6.19 10.66 11.46
N PHE A 38 -6.70 10.42 10.25
CA PHE A 38 -8.09 10.76 9.89
C PHE A 38 -8.94 9.54 9.54
N TRP A 39 -8.31 8.39 9.28
CA TRP A 39 -9.00 7.16 8.92
C TRP A 39 -8.30 5.95 9.55
N ILE A 40 -9.04 5.23 10.40
CA ILE A 40 -8.71 3.90 10.89
C ILE A 40 -9.67 2.85 10.31
N HIS A 41 -9.15 1.71 9.88
CA HIS A 41 -9.93 0.54 9.46
C HIS A 41 -9.71 -0.62 10.42
N PHE A 42 -10.77 -1.32 10.81
CA PHE A 42 -10.70 -2.52 11.65
C PHE A 42 -10.87 -3.77 10.80
N GLY A 43 -9.81 -4.58 10.72
CA GLY A 43 -9.74 -5.80 9.92
C GLY A 43 -8.76 -5.67 8.74
N ALA A 44 -7.58 -6.25 8.86
CA ALA A 44 -6.53 -6.18 7.84
C ALA A 44 -6.70 -7.27 6.76
N GLY A 45 -7.93 -7.57 6.35
CA GLY A 45 -8.25 -8.67 5.45
C GLY A 45 -7.91 -8.41 3.96
N ASN A 46 -8.15 -9.42 3.13
CA ASN A 46 -7.90 -9.34 1.69
C ASN A 46 -8.72 -8.26 0.99
N ILE A 47 -10.00 -8.08 1.34
CA ILE A 47 -10.87 -7.07 0.72
C ILE A 47 -10.39 -5.66 1.06
N PHE A 48 -9.98 -5.42 2.31
CA PHE A 48 -9.39 -4.15 2.73
C PHE A 48 -8.15 -3.81 1.87
N ARG A 49 -7.20 -4.75 1.79
CA ARG A 49 -5.96 -4.56 1.01
C ARG A 49 -6.22 -4.37 -0.48
N ALA A 50 -7.13 -5.15 -1.07
CA ALA A 50 -7.38 -5.12 -2.51
C ALA A 50 -8.22 -3.92 -2.96
N PHE A 51 -9.09 -3.40 -2.08
CA PHE A 51 -10.03 -2.36 -2.46
C PHE A 51 -9.75 -1.03 -1.75
N GLN A 52 -9.96 -0.95 -0.43
CA GLN A 52 -9.88 0.33 0.30
C GLN A 52 -8.46 0.89 0.32
N ALA A 53 -7.46 0.04 0.58
CA ALA A 53 -6.05 0.47 0.53
C ALA A 53 -5.66 0.94 -0.87
N ASN A 54 -6.11 0.25 -1.92
CA ASN A 54 -5.84 0.67 -3.31
C ASN A 54 -6.56 1.97 -3.70
N VAL A 55 -7.79 2.19 -3.22
CA VAL A 55 -8.50 3.47 -3.44
C VAL A 55 -7.72 4.63 -2.79
N VAL A 56 -7.23 4.46 -1.56
CA VAL A 56 -6.41 5.51 -0.92
C VAL A 56 -5.06 5.69 -1.61
N GLN A 57 -4.46 4.62 -2.13
CA GLN A 57 -3.27 4.71 -2.98
C GLN A 57 -3.51 5.63 -4.18
N ASP A 58 -4.64 5.47 -4.88
CA ASP A 58 -5.00 6.30 -6.02
C ASP A 58 -5.28 7.76 -5.63
N LEU A 59 -5.96 7.99 -4.50
CA LEU A 59 -6.23 9.34 -3.99
C LEU A 59 -4.95 10.07 -3.57
N LEU A 60 -4.01 9.37 -2.93
CA LEU A 60 -2.69 9.91 -2.61
C LEU A 60 -1.88 10.20 -3.87
N ASN A 61 -1.91 9.32 -4.88
CA ASN A 61 -1.26 9.56 -6.18
C ASN A 61 -1.82 10.81 -6.88
N LYS A 62 -3.12 11.09 -6.75
CA LYS A 62 -3.78 12.28 -7.30
C LYS A 62 -3.57 13.55 -6.47
N GLY A 63 -3.09 13.43 -5.24
CA GLY A 63 -2.98 14.55 -4.29
C GLY A 63 -4.31 14.96 -3.63
N ASP A 64 -5.38 14.17 -3.81
CA ASP A 64 -6.69 14.38 -3.18
C ASP A 64 -6.63 14.12 -1.66
N LEU A 65 -5.70 13.26 -1.25
CA LEU A 65 -5.36 13.00 0.14
C LEU A 65 -3.89 13.35 0.41
N ASP A 66 -3.62 13.75 1.65
CA ASP A 66 -2.27 14.04 2.14
C ASP A 66 -1.80 13.03 3.20
N ARG A 67 -2.69 12.13 3.63
CA ARG A 67 -2.52 11.16 4.71
C ARG A 67 -3.06 9.79 4.28
N GLY A 68 -2.44 8.73 4.77
CA GLY A 68 -2.78 7.34 4.51
C GLY A 68 -3.78 6.75 5.51
N LEU A 69 -3.93 5.43 5.45
CA LEU A 69 -4.81 4.63 6.29
C LEU A 69 -4.04 4.03 7.47
N VAL A 70 -4.65 4.05 8.64
CA VAL A 70 -4.25 3.19 9.77
C VAL A 70 -5.13 1.94 9.73
N VAL A 71 -4.54 0.76 9.91
CA VAL A 71 -5.30 -0.49 10.05
C VAL A 71 -5.06 -1.09 11.43
N ALA A 72 -6.14 -1.55 12.06
CA ALA A 72 -6.09 -2.30 13.31
C ALA A 72 -6.64 -3.71 13.07
N GLU A 73 -5.97 -4.70 13.63
CA GLU A 73 -6.39 -6.10 13.59
C GLU A 73 -6.55 -6.60 15.02
N GLY A 74 -7.66 -7.26 15.30
CA GLY A 74 -8.04 -7.72 16.64
C GLY A 74 -8.20 -9.23 16.77
N TYR A 75 -8.12 -9.96 15.64
CA TYR A 75 -8.27 -11.40 15.59
C TYR A 75 -6.96 -12.09 15.16
N ASP A 76 -6.41 -11.71 14.01
CA ASP A 76 -5.21 -12.34 13.42
C ASP A 76 -4.02 -11.37 13.39
N TYR A 77 -3.38 -11.20 14.54
CA TYR A 77 -2.23 -10.29 14.71
C TYR A 77 -1.03 -10.66 13.82
N GLU A 78 -0.95 -11.90 13.33
CA GLU A 78 0.13 -12.32 12.44
C GLU A 78 0.11 -11.58 11.10
N ILE A 79 -1.06 -11.11 10.67
CA ILE A 79 -1.17 -10.27 9.47
C ILE A 79 -0.35 -8.99 9.65
N VAL A 80 -0.47 -8.32 10.79
CA VAL A 80 0.26 -7.08 11.04
C VAL A 80 1.74 -7.38 11.28
N GLU A 81 2.04 -8.30 12.19
CA GLU A 81 3.41 -8.53 12.66
C GLU A 81 4.28 -9.32 11.67
N LYS A 82 3.71 -10.33 11.01
CA LYS A 82 4.47 -11.25 10.14
C LYS A 82 4.28 -10.98 8.66
N MET A 83 3.20 -10.32 8.26
CA MET A 83 2.96 -10.00 6.84
C MET A 83 3.21 -8.54 6.51
N ASN A 84 2.66 -7.57 7.24
CA ASN A 84 2.78 -6.16 6.86
C ASN A 84 4.14 -5.55 7.27
N HIS A 85 4.50 -5.59 8.56
CA HIS A 85 5.72 -4.94 9.06
C HIS A 85 7.02 -5.41 8.36
N PRO A 86 7.23 -6.70 8.02
CA PRO A 86 8.46 -7.13 7.34
C PRO A 86 8.62 -6.55 5.92
N HIS A 87 7.56 -5.98 5.36
CA HIS A 87 7.51 -5.36 4.04
C HIS A 87 7.28 -3.85 4.12
N ASP A 88 7.59 -3.23 5.26
CA ASP A 88 7.36 -1.80 5.54
C ASP A 88 5.91 -1.36 5.25
N ASP A 89 4.96 -2.26 5.50
CA ASP A 89 3.51 -2.10 5.26
C ASP A 89 3.10 -1.92 3.79
N TYR A 90 4.00 -2.18 2.85
CA TYR A 90 3.63 -2.33 1.45
C TYR A 90 2.89 -3.64 1.19
N SER A 91 2.01 -3.62 0.19
CA SER A 91 1.42 -4.81 -0.39
C SER A 91 1.45 -4.74 -1.92
N ILE A 92 1.28 -5.89 -2.57
CA ILE A 92 1.13 -5.97 -4.02
C ILE A 92 -0.33 -6.33 -4.32
N LEU A 93 -0.99 -5.46 -5.09
CA LEU A 93 -2.26 -5.77 -5.72
C LEU A 93 -1.98 -6.30 -7.13
N VAL A 94 -2.58 -7.45 -7.46
CA VAL A 94 -2.60 -7.98 -8.82
C VAL A 94 -4.05 -8.10 -9.27
N THR A 95 -4.40 -7.41 -10.37
CA THR A 95 -5.74 -7.46 -10.96
C THR A 95 -5.71 -8.28 -12.25
N LEU A 96 -6.44 -9.39 -12.25
CA LEU A 96 -6.64 -10.22 -13.45
C LEU A 96 -7.93 -9.76 -14.13
N LYS A 97 -7.83 -9.21 -15.34
CA LYS A 97 -8.99 -8.73 -16.10
C LYS A 97 -9.55 -9.81 -17.04
N ALA A 98 -10.83 -9.70 -17.37
CA ALA A 98 -11.51 -10.65 -18.26
C ALA A 98 -10.91 -10.71 -19.68
N ASN A 99 -10.24 -9.65 -20.13
CA ASN A 99 -9.51 -9.60 -21.40
C ASN A 99 -8.10 -10.22 -21.33
N GLY A 100 -7.73 -10.86 -20.21
CA GLY A 100 -6.43 -11.51 -20.03
C GLY A 100 -5.29 -10.58 -19.62
N THR A 101 -5.51 -9.27 -19.49
CA THR A 101 -4.46 -8.35 -19.00
C THR A 101 -4.29 -8.45 -17.50
N VAL A 102 -3.04 -8.32 -17.04
CA VAL A 102 -2.66 -8.34 -15.62
C VAL A 102 -2.10 -6.98 -15.24
N GLU A 103 -2.73 -6.33 -14.26
CA GLU A 103 -2.22 -5.09 -13.67
C GLU A 103 -1.60 -5.39 -12.32
N LYS A 104 -0.46 -4.74 -12.02
CA LYS A 104 0.27 -4.93 -10.77
C LYS A 104 0.54 -3.56 -10.15
N THR A 105 0.14 -3.39 -8.90
CA THR A 105 0.32 -2.13 -8.17
C THR A 105 1.00 -2.42 -6.85
N VAL A 106 2.08 -1.68 -6.56
CA VAL A 106 2.63 -1.59 -5.21
C VAL A 106 1.77 -0.59 -4.43
N VAL A 107 1.06 -1.09 -3.44
CA VAL A 107 0.20 -0.31 -2.55
C VAL A 107 1.00 0.02 -1.29
N GLY A 108 1.18 1.31 -1.00
CA GLY A 108 1.88 1.84 0.17
C GLY A 108 1.06 2.89 0.90
N SER A 109 -0.26 2.82 0.82
CA SER A 109 -1.20 3.76 1.43
C SER A 109 -1.51 3.47 2.91
N VAL A 110 -1.10 2.31 3.41
CA VAL A 110 -1.16 1.94 4.83
C VAL A 110 0.10 2.45 5.54
N MET A 111 -0.09 3.10 6.69
CA MET A 111 0.94 3.82 7.47
C MET A 111 0.88 3.52 8.97
#